data_AF-A0A2D9B2L3-F1
#
_entry.id   AF-A0A2D9B2L3-F1
#
_cell.length_a   1.000
_cell.length_b   1.000
_cell.length_c   1.000
_cell.angle_alpha   90.00
_cell.angle_beta   90.00
_cell.angle_gamma   90.00
#
_symmetry.space_group_name_H-M   'P 1'
#
loop_
_entity.id
_entity.type
_entity.pdbx_description
1 polymer ?
#
loop_
_entity_poly.entity_id
_entity_poly.type
_entity_poly.pdbx_seq_one_letter_code
_entity_poly.pdbx_strand_id
1 'polypeptide(L)'
;MENFFDTFLNAYTITSQVVFPMLIFIIILLVIDLGKYSKLSDKISKILTNLSDSIEDSGFKKDTNENELKHVQRFIDKKISKD
;
A
#
# COMPACT_ATOMS: atom_id res chain seq x y z
N MET A 1 -43.19 -1.03 31.27
CA MET A 1 -41.94 -0.57 30.66
C MET A 1 -40.97 -1.71 30.32
N GLU A 2 -41.19 -2.95 30.77
CA GLU A 2 -40.32 -4.09 30.42
C GLU A 2 -40.36 -4.47 28.93
N ASN A 3 -41.55 -4.53 28.32
CA ASN A 3 -41.73 -4.97 26.93
C ASN A 3 -40.94 -4.18 25.86
N PHE A 4 -40.71 -2.87 26.07
CA PHE A 4 -39.95 -2.07 25.11
C PHE A 4 -38.45 -2.37 25.17
N PHE A 5 -37.92 -2.52 26.39
CA PHE A 5 -36.50 -2.77 26.61
C PHE A 5 -36.11 -4.17 26.12
N ASP A 6 -36.95 -5.18 26.36
CA ASP A 6 -36.74 -6.54 25.85
C ASP A 6 -36.81 -6.59 24.33
N THR A 7 -37.75 -5.86 23.72
CA THR A 7 -37.85 -5.75 22.26
C THR A 7 -36.61 -5.08 21.66
N PHE A 8 -36.13 -4.01 22.29
CA PHE A 8 -34.91 -3.32 21.86
C PHE A 8 -33.67 -4.23 21.99
N LEU A 9 -33.49 -4.90 23.12
CA LEU A 9 -32.38 -5.82 23.34
C LEU A 9 -32.41 -6.99 22.36
N ASN A 10 -33.60 -7.53 22.07
CA ASN A 10 -33.74 -8.60 21.09
C ASN A 10 -33.37 -8.12 19.67
N ALA A 11 -33.89 -6.97 19.24
CA ALA A 11 -33.55 -6.40 17.94
C ALA A 11 -32.04 -6.07 17.83
N TYR A 12 -31.45 -5.51 18.88
CA TYR A 12 -30.01 -5.25 18.95
C TYR A 12 -29.20 -6.55 18.88
N THR A 13 -29.61 -7.58 19.63
CA THR A 13 -28.92 -8.88 19.66
C THR A 13 -28.95 -9.53 18.28
N ILE A 14 -30.12 -9.64 17.65
CA ILE A 14 -30.27 -10.21 16.30
C ILE A 14 -29.43 -9.42 15.28
N THR A 15 -29.47 -8.09 15.35
CA THR A 15 -28.69 -7.24 14.45
C THR A 15 -27.20 -7.44 14.66
N SER A 16 -26.75 -7.46 15.92
CA SER A 16 -25.34 -7.64 16.27
C SER A 16 -24.79 -9.00 15.85
N GLN A 17 -25.62 -10.05 15.85
CA GLN A 17 -25.25 -11.38 15.36
C GLN A 17 -24.88 -11.39 13.88
N VAL A 18 -25.43 -10.48 13.07
CA VAL A 18 -25.10 -10.35 11.65
C VAL A 18 -23.99 -9.32 11.42
N VAL A 19 -24.07 -8.18 12.12
CA VAL A 19 -23.11 -7.07 11.97
C VAL A 19 -21.73 -7.46 12.48
N PHE A 20 -21.62 -8.23 13.55
CA PHE A 20 -20.32 -8.60 14.13
C PHE A 20 -19.48 -9.48 13.19
N PRO A 21 -20.02 -10.58 12.59
CA PRO A 21 -19.32 -11.31 11.53
C PRO A 21 -18.96 -10.44 10.32
N MET A 22 -19.83 -9.51 9.93
CA MET A 22 -19.56 -8.59 8.82
C MET A 22 -18.36 -7.68 9.13
N LEU A 23 -18.28 -7.14 10.35
CA LEU A 23 -17.14 -6.32 10.79
C LEU A 23 -15.84 -7.13 10.81
N ILE A 24 -15.87 -8.36 11.31
CA ILE A 24 -14.71 -9.26 11.25
C ILE A 24 -14.26 -9.47 9.81
N PHE A 25 -15.20 -9.72 8.90
CA PHE A 25 -14.90 -9.91 7.49
C PHE A 25 -14.26 -8.67 6.86
N ILE A 26 -14.77 -7.47 7.16
CA ILE A 26 -14.20 -6.21 6.70
C ILE A 26 -12.76 -6.04 7.21
N ILE A 27 -12.50 -6.34 8.49
CA ILE A 27 -11.15 -6.25 9.07
C ILE A 27 -10.20 -7.23 8.37
N ILE A 28 -10.63 -8.46 8.12
CA ILE A 28 -9.83 -9.45 7.39
C ILE A 28 -9.50 -8.96 5.98
N LEU A 29 -10.50 -8.42 5.26
CA LEU A 29 -10.29 -7.86 3.93
C LEU A 29 -9.28 -6.70 3.96
N LEU A 30 -9.40 -5.79 4.92
CA LEU A 30 -8.47 -4.67 5.08
C LEU A 30 -7.03 -5.15 5.31
N VAL A 31 -6.82 -6.12 6.19
CA VAL A 31 -5.48 -6.68 6.46
C VAL A 31 -4.89 -7.32 5.19
N ILE A 32 -5.70 -8.09 4.46
CA ILE A 32 -5.26 -8.72 3.20
C ILE A 32 -4.87 -7.65 2.17
N ASP A 33 -5.67 -6.60 2.03
CA ASP A 33 -5.47 -5.56 1.05
C ASP A 33 -4.20 -4.75 1.35
N LEU A 34 -4.02 -4.33 2.61
CA LEU A 34 -2.79 -3.68 3.07
C LEU A 34 -1.55 -4.55 2.84
N GLY A 35 -1.66 -5.86 3.10
CA GLY A 35 -0.57 -6.80 2.83
C GLY A 35 -0.21 -6.91 1.33
N LYS A 36 -1.20 -6.82 0.44
CA LYS A 36 -0.95 -6.80 -1.02
C LYS A 36 -0.27 -5.50 -1.45
N TYR A 37 -0.71 -4.36 -0.95
CA TYR A 37 -0.09 -3.07 -1.26
C TYR A 37 1.35 -2.99 -0.74
N SER A 38 1.64 -3.53 0.44
CA SER A 38 3.01 -3.64 0.95
C SER A 38 3.90 -4.43 -0.01
N LYS A 39 3.47 -5.63 -0.44
CA LYS A 39 4.23 -6.45 -1.39
C LYS A 39 4.41 -5.78 -2.75
N LEU A 40 3.42 -5.02 -3.20
CA LEU A 40 3.51 -4.24 -4.43
C LEU A 40 4.54 -3.12 -4.29
N SER A 41 4.52 -2.40 -3.15
CA SER A 41 5.49 -1.35 -2.84
C SER A 41 6.92 -1.90 -2.82
N ASP A 42 7.14 -3.05 -2.18
CA ASP A 42 8.45 -3.72 -2.16
C ASP A 42 8.93 -4.10 -3.57
N LYS A 43 8.02 -4.61 -4.42
CA LYS A 43 8.33 -4.92 -5.82
C LYS A 43 8.74 -3.67 -6.61
N ILE A 44 8.00 -2.57 -6.45
CA ILE A 44 8.32 -1.30 -7.12
C ILE A 44 9.67 -0.78 -6.64
N SER A 45 9.91 -0.80 -5.32
CA SER A 45 11.20 -0.37 -4.76
C SER A 45 12.35 -1.20 -5.32
N LYS A 46 12.19 -2.52 -5.43
CA LYS A 46 13.21 -3.40 -6.00
C LYS A 46 13.48 -3.11 -7.48
N ILE A 47 12.44 -2.87 -8.28
CA ILE A 47 12.59 -2.50 -9.69
C ILE A 47 13.36 -1.18 -9.80
N LEU A 48 13.02 -0.21 -8.96
CA LEU A 48 13.66 1.09 -8.95
C LEU A 48 15.15 0.99 -8.58
N THR A 49 15.48 0.21 -7.55
CA THR A 49 16.88 -0.06 -7.18
C THR A 49 17.62 -0.74 -8.33
N ASN A 50 17.08 -1.81 -8.90
CA ASN A 50 17.71 -2.50 -10.04
C ASN A 50 17.94 -1.58 -11.24
N LEU A 51 17.01 -0.66 -11.50
CA LEU A 51 17.13 0.32 -12.58
C LEU A 51 18.23 1.33 -12.27
N SER A 52 18.29 1.81 -11.03
CA SER A 52 19.33 2.71 -10.56
C SER A 52 20.71 2.08 -10.66
N ASP A 53 20.85 0.82 -10.24
CA ASP A 53 22.09 0.03 -10.35
C ASP A 53 22.49 -0.15 -11.82
N SER A 54 21.53 -0.47 -12.70
CA SER A 54 21.78 -0.60 -14.14
C SER A 54 22.23 0.71 -14.79
N ILE A 55 21.73 1.85 -14.31
CA ILE A 55 22.15 3.18 -14.75
C ILE A 55 23.57 3.47 -14.25
N GLU A 56 23.89 3.08 -13.02
CA GLU A 56 25.24 3.23 -12.46
C GLU A 56 26.27 2.40 -13.23
N ASP A 57 25.93 1.16 -13.59
CA ASP A 57 26.73 0.28 -14.45
C ASP A 57 26.98 0.88 -15.84
N SER A 58 26.07 1.69 -16.35
CA SER A 58 26.25 2.42 -17.62
C SER A 58 27.25 3.59 -17.53
N GLY A 59 27.79 3.86 -16.34
CA GLY A 59 28.75 4.92 -16.05
C GLY A 59 28.13 6.24 -15.59
N PHE A 60 26.81 6.30 -15.39
CA PHE A 60 26.14 7.44 -14.80
C PHE A 60 26.10 7.27 -13.28
N LYS A 61 27.08 7.88 -12.60
CA LYS A 61 27.25 7.70 -11.15
C LYS A 61 26.14 8.39 -10.35
N LYS A 62 25.76 7.73 -9.26
CA LYS A 62 24.86 8.23 -8.24
C LYS A 62 25.55 9.24 -7.33
N ASP A 63 24.82 10.27 -6.90
CA ASP A 63 25.34 11.24 -5.92
C ASP A 63 25.25 10.70 -4.48
N THR A 64 26.10 11.22 -3.59
CA THR A 64 26.38 10.65 -2.25
C THR A 64 25.19 10.60 -1.28
N ASN A 65 24.05 11.18 -1.61
CA ASN A 65 22.79 11.15 -0.83
C ASN A 65 21.56 11.14 -1.73
N GLU A 66 21.70 10.61 -2.94
CA GLU A 66 20.60 10.60 -3.90
C GLU A 66 19.69 9.39 -3.69
N ASN A 67 18.38 9.62 -3.77
CA ASN A 67 17.41 8.52 -3.79
C ASN A 67 17.37 7.91 -5.20
N GLU A 68 17.11 6.60 -5.32
CA GLU A 68 17.04 5.88 -6.59
C GLU A 68 16.09 6.55 -7.60
N LEU A 69 14.94 7.06 -7.12
CA LEU A 69 14.00 7.82 -7.96
C LEU A 69 14.62 9.07 -8.57
N LYS A 70 15.37 9.82 -7.76
CA LYS A 70 16.01 11.06 -8.18
C LYS A 70 17.18 10.77 -9.13
N HIS A 71 17.92 9.68 -8.88
CA HIS A 71 18.98 9.20 -9.75
C HIS A 71 18.45 8.84 -11.15
N VAL A 72 17.38 8.03 -11.21
CA VAL A 72 16.69 7.66 -12.45
C VAL A 72 16.14 8.89 -13.18
N GLN A 73 15.49 9.80 -12.45
CA GLN A 73 14.96 11.05 -13.03
C GLN A 73 16.07 11.88 -13.67
N ARG A 74 17.20 12.07 -12.98
CA ARG A 74 18.34 12.84 -13.47
C ARG A 74 18.98 12.22 -14.72
N PHE A 75 18.98 10.89 -14.82
CA PHE A 75 19.41 10.19 -16.02
C PHE A 75 18.47 10.46 -17.20
N ILE A 76 17.16 10.37 -17.00
CA ILE A 76 16.14 10.63 -18.03
C ILE A 76 16.23 12.09 -18.50
N ASP A 77 16.27 13.05 -17.58
CA ASP A 77 16.35 14.49 -17.90
C ASP A 77 17.60 14.80 -18.73
N LYS A 78 18.74 14.19 -18.38
CA LYS A 78 19.99 14.34 -19.16
C LYS A 78 19.91 13.71 -20.54
N LYS A 79 19.16 12.62 -20.69
CA LYS A 79 18.94 11.96 -21.98
C LYS A 79 18.03 12.81 -22.88
N ILE A 80 16.94 13.35 -22.34
CA ILE A 80 15.99 14.20 -23.07
C ILE A 80 16.63 15.54 -23.46
N SER A 81 17.44 16.14 -22.59
CA SER A 81 18.14 17.41 -22.88
C SER A 81 19.29 17.29 -23.90
N LYS A 82 19.66 16.06 -24.30
CA LYS A 82 20.75 15.81 -25.27
C LYS A 82 20.26 15.55 -26.70
N ASP A 83 18.94 15.43 -26.89
CA ASP A 83 18.27 15.46 -28.20
C ASP A 83 17.79 16.89 -28.51
#